data_AF-A0A2A5EKS5-F1
#
_entry.id   AF-A0A2A5EKS5-F1
#
_cell.length_a   1.000
_cell.length_b   1.000
_cell.length_c   1.000
_cell.angle_alpha   90.00
_cell.angle_beta   90.00
_cell.angle_gamma   90.00
#
_symmetry.space_group_name_H-M   'P 1'
#
loop_
_entity.id
_entity.type
_entity.pdbx_description
1 polymer ?
#
loop_
_entity_poly.entity_id
_entity_poly.type
_entity_poly.pdbx_seq_one_letter_code
_entity_poly.pdbx_strand_id
1 'polypeptide(L)'
;MSAVTEAYKAWQEGFVNKDSSRLAEFFTDDFQFGGGTIGTMNKQETLDWTAAGGNPTSVDDLEVLYENDEVAVLYHSANRPNVVMALYTKRGD
;
A
#
# COMPACT_ATOMS: atom_id res chain seq x y z
N MET A 1 -0.19 15.73 -8.02
CA MET A 1 -0.85 14.63 -7.30
C MET A 1 0.21 14.03 -6.40
N SER A 2 -0.16 13.57 -5.20
CA SER A 2 0.80 12.96 -4.28
C SER A 2 1.30 11.62 -4.85
N ALA A 3 2.60 11.33 -4.74
CA ALA A 3 3.16 10.03 -5.15
C ALA A 3 2.53 8.86 -4.38
N VAL A 4 2.03 9.15 -3.17
CA VAL A 4 1.27 8.24 -2.32
C VAL A 4 -0.04 7.86 -2.96
N THR A 5 -0.79 8.86 -3.42
CA THR A 5 -2.09 8.64 -4.03
C THR A 5 -1.93 7.80 -5.29
N GLU A 6 -0.83 7.98 -6.02
CA GLU A 6 -0.51 7.17 -7.21
C GLU A 6 -0.11 5.75 -6.85
N ALA A 7 0.77 5.56 -5.85
CA ALA A 7 1.15 4.24 -5.34
C ALA A 7 -0.07 3.46 -4.82
N TYR A 8 -0.95 4.13 -4.07
CA TYR A 8 -2.17 3.53 -3.55
C TYR A 8 -3.15 3.12 -4.66
N LYS A 9 -3.34 3.97 -5.67
CA LYS A 9 -4.15 3.62 -6.85
C LYS A 9 -3.56 2.42 -7.59
N ALA A 10 -2.23 2.41 -7.81
CA ALA A 10 -1.55 1.27 -8.41
C ALA A 10 -1.73 -0.01 -7.58
N TRP A 11 -1.77 0.11 -6.26
CA TRP A 11 -2.02 -1.01 -5.36
C TRP A 11 -3.46 -1.53 -5.48
N GLN A 12 -4.46 -0.64 -5.46
CA GLN A 12 -5.87 -1.00 -5.65
C GLN A 12 -6.09 -1.68 -7.01
N GLU A 13 -5.55 -1.10 -8.08
CA GLU A 13 -5.57 -1.69 -9.42
C GLU A 13 -4.88 -3.06 -9.43
N GLY A 14 -3.78 -3.23 -8.70
CA GLY A 14 -3.06 -4.49 -8.62
C GLY A 14 -3.86 -5.60 -7.96
N PHE A 15 -4.64 -5.30 -6.92
CA PHE A 15 -5.57 -6.28 -6.34
C PHE A 15 -6.69 -6.68 -7.30
N VAL A 16 -7.28 -5.70 -8.00
CA VAL A 16 -8.39 -5.94 -8.95
C VAL A 16 -7.93 -6.73 -10.17
N ASN A 17 -6.80 -6.33 -10.75
CA ASN A 17 -6.26 -6.90 -11.98
C ASN A 17 -5.37 -8.11 -11.73
N LYS A 18 -5.02 -8.40 -10.46
CA LYS A 18 -4.07 -9.45 -10.06
C LYS A 18 -2.71 -9.25 -10.73
N ASP A 19 -2.26 -8.00 -10.79
CA ASP A 19 -1.02 -7.59 -11.43
C ASP A 19 -0.32 -6.50 -10.61
N SER A 20 0.83 -6.84 -10.03
CA SER A 20 1.61 -5.94 -9.18
C SER A 20 2.74 -5.22 -9.94
N SER A 21 2.81 -5.36 -11.27
CA SER A 21 3.91 -4.82 -12.09
C SER A 21 4.07 -3.31 -11.93
N ARG A 22 2.97 -2.56 -11.98
CA ARG A 22 2.98 -1.10 -11.77
C ARG A 22 3.30 -0.72 -10.33
N LEU A 23 2.86 -1.53 -9.36
CA LEU A 23 3.12 -1.29 -7.94
C LEU A 23 4.61 -1.43 -7.60
N ALA A 24 5.32 -2.34 -8.28
CA ALA A 24 6.75 -2.58 -8.07
C ALA A 24 7.63 -1.33 -8.31
N GLU A 25 7.16 -0.38 -9.12
CA GLU A 25 7.86 0.89 -9.40
C GLU A 25 7.90 1.81 -8.17
N PHE A 26 6.96 1.67 -7.25
CA PHE A 26 6.83 2.51 -6.07
C PHE A 26 7.62 1.99 -4.86
N PHE A 27 8.01 0.72 -4.85
CA PHE A 27 8.68 0.09 -3.70
C PHE A 27 10.19 -0.03 -3.90
N THR A 28 10.94 0.46 -2.92
CA THR A 28 12.39 0.22 -2.80
C THR A 28 12.65 -1.22 -2.36
N ASP A 29 13.86 -1.72 -2.63
CA ASP A 29 14.17 -3.14 -2.35
C ASP A 29 14.17 -3.48 -0.86
N ASP A 30 14.34 -2.48 0.01
CA ASP A 30 14.25 -2.58 1.47
C ASP A 30 12.82 -2.36 2.02
N PHE A 31 11.82 -2.21 1.15
CA PHE A 31 10.43 -2.02 1.56
C PHE A 31 9.93 -3.16 2.47
N GLN A 32 9.19 -2.77 3.50
CA GLN A 32 8.52 -3.67 4.43
C GLN A 32 7.08 -3.22 4.64
N PHE A 33 6.12 -4.13 4.45
CA PHE A 33 4.72 -3.94 4.76
C PHE A 33 4.36 -4.71 6.03
N GLY A 34 4.12 -3.99 7.12
CA GLY A 34 3.72 -4.57 8.40
C GLY A 34 2.22 -4.37 8.66
N GLY A 35 1.53 -5.44 9.08
CA GLY A 35 0.17 -5.36 9.59
C GLY A 35 -0.04 -6.30 10.76
N GLY A 36 -0.82 -5.87 11.76
CA GLY A 36 -0.91 -6.56 13.06
C GLY A 36 -1.23 -8.06 12.98
N THR A 37 -2.06 -8.49 12.04
CA THR A 37 -2.45 -9.91 11.85
C THR A 37 -1.70 -10.63 10.72
N ILE A 38 -1.11 -9.92 9.78
CA ILE A 38 -0.43 -10.49 8.60
C ILE A 38 1.09 -10.60 8.80
N GLY A 39 1.63 -10.07 9.90
CA GLY A 39 3.07 -9.99 10.13
C GLY A 39 3.71 -8.91 9.25
N THR A 40 5.00 -9.08 8.99
CA THR A 40 5.77 -8.21 8.09
C THR A 40 6.06 -8.94 6.80
N MET A 41 5.76 -8.33 5.66
CA MET A 41 6.10 -8.80 4.32
C MET A 41 7.15 -7.89 3.69
N ASN A 42 8.14 -8.46 3.03
CA ASN A 42 9.09 -7.72 2.20
C ASN A 42 8.48 -7.27 0.87
N LYS A 43 9.24 -6.54 0.05
CA LYS A 43 8.81 -6.08 -1.30
C LYS A 43 8.20 -7.21 -2.14
N GLN A 44 8.94 -8.31 -2.35
CA GLN A 44 8.49 -9.39 -3.23
C GLN A 44 7.25 -10.09 -2.67
N GLU A 45 7.24 -10.37 -1.37
CA GLU A 45 6.07 -10.96 -0.69
C GLU A 45 4.83 -10.07 -0.83
N THR A 46 4.99 -8.75 -0.76
CA THR A 46 3.90 -7.79 -0.94
C THR A 46 3.39 -7.78 -2.38
N LEU A 47 4.29 -7.82 -3.38
CA LEU A 47 3.93 -7.87 -4.79
C LEU A 47 3.23 -9.19 -5.15
N ASP A 48 3.72 -10.31 -4.61
CA ASP A 48 3.12 -11.64 -4.80
C ASP A 48 1.74 -11.72 -4.13
N TRP A 49 1.61 -11.19 -2.91
CA TRP A 49 0.33 -11.07 -2.21
C TRP A 49 -0.68 -10.21 -2.98
N THR A 50 -0.22 -9.12 -3.59
CA THR A 50 -1.05 -8.25 -4.42
C THR A 50 -1.52 -8.97 -5.69
N ALA A 51 -0.61 -9.66 -6.40
CA ALA A 51 -0.93 -10.46 -7.57
C ALA A 51 -1.85 -11.66 -7.25
N ALA A 52 -1.81 -12.17 -6.02
CA ALA A 52 -2.74 -13.18 -5.53
C ALA A 52 -4.15 -12.62 -5.26
N GLY A 53 -4.35 -11.29 -5.34
CA GLY A 53 -5.63 -10.61 -5.09
C GLY A 53 -5.82 -10.12 -3.65
N GLY A 54 -4.76 -10.13 -2.83
CA GLY A 54 -4.79 -9.56 -1.48
C GLY A 54 -5.71 -10.30 -0.50
N ASN A 55 -6.29 -9.54 0.44
CA ASN A 55 -7.32 -10.03 1.35
C ASN A 55 -8.70 -9.79 0.70
N PRO A 56 -9.73 -10.64 0.93
CA PRO A 56 -11.11 -10.38 0.49
C PRO A 56 -11.72 -9.02 0.89
N THR A 57 -11.10 -8.26 1.80
CA THR A 57 -11.43 -6.87 2.09
C THR A 57 -10.73 -5.91 1.13
N SER A 58 -11.50 -5.12 0.38
CA SER A 58 -10.95 -4.01 -0.39
C SER A 58 -10.48 -2.89 0.54
N VAL A 59 -9.26 -2.42 0.31
CA VAL A 59 -8.74 -1.19 0.90
C VAL A 59 -9.49 -0.03 0.25
N ASP A 60 -10.30 0.71 1.01
CA ASP A 60 -11.12 1.81 0.50
C ASP A 60 -10.85 3.12 1.27
N ASP A 61 -11.37 4.24 0.76
CA ASP A 61 -11.36 5.56 1.44
C ASP A 61 -10.00 6.01 1.99
N LEU A 62 -9.03 6.25 1.09
CA LEU A 62 -7.73 6.79 1.49
C LEU A 62 -7.74 8.31 1.66
N GLU A 63 -7.33 8.77 2.84
CA GLU A 63 -6.98 10.16 3.13
C GLU A 63 -5.49 10.26 3.47
N VAL A 64 -4.76 11.15 2.79
CA VAL A 64 -3.36 11.46 3.14
C VAL A 64 -3.36 12.53 4.22
N LEU A 65 -2.91 12.18 5.41
CA LEU A 65 -2.83 13.08 6.57
C LEU A 65 -1.55 13.94 6.55
N TYR A 66 -0.45 13.37 6.03
CA TYR A 66 0.85 14.03 5.94
C TYR A 66 1.70 13.41 4.83
N GLU A 67 2.47 14.22 4.14
CA GLU A 67 3.48 13.76 3.19
C GLU A 67 4.65 14.73 3.15
N ASN A 68 5.86 14.19 3.17
CA ASN A 68 7.08 14.87 2.78
C ASN A 68 7.90 13.95 1.85
N ASP A 69 9.19 14.23 1.72
CA ASP A 69 10.10 13.47 0.85
C ASP A 69 10.53 12.13 1.45
N GLU A 70 10.39 11.94 2.77
CA GLU A 70 10.85 10.75 3.50
C GLU A 70 9.71 9.83 3.95
N VAL A 71 8.57 10.41 4.33
CA VAL A 71 7.49 9.73 5.03
C VAL A 71 6.17 10.29 4.54
N ALA A 72 5.19 9.41 4.49
CA ALA A 72 3.83 9.87 4.44
C ALA A 72 2.88 8.98 5.26
N VAL A 73 1.86 9.64 5.78
CA VAL A 73 0.92 9.12 6.76
C VAL A 73 -0.45 9.16 6.13
N LEU A 74 -1.09 8.00 6.05
CA LEU A 74 -2.41 7.86 5.46
C LEU A 74 -3.36 7.18 6.43
N TYR A 75 -4.62 7.56 6.28
CA TYR A 75 -5.77 6.91 6.87
C TYR A 75 -6.49 6.17 5.74
N HIS A 76 -6.92 4.93 5.99
CA HIS A 76 -7.86 4.26 5.10
C HIS A 76 -8.87 3.43 5.87
N SER A 77 -10.06 3.19 5.30
CA SER A 77 -11.05 2.30 5.89
C SER A 77 -11.43 1.17 4.94
N ALA A 78 -11.69 -0.02 5.49
CA ALA A 78 -12.40 -1.00 4.70
C ALA A 78 -13.88 -0.58 4.59
N ASN A 79 -14.59 -0.97 3.53
CA ASN A 79 -16.06 -0.80 3.39
C ASN A 79 -16.90 -1.61 4.42
N ARG A 80 -16.31 -1.95 5.57
CA ARG A 80 -16.90 -2.59 6.75
C ARG A 80 -16.33 -1.87 7.99
N PRO A 81 -17.07 -1.78 9.11
CA PRO A 81 -16.79 -0.79 10.15
C PRO A 81 -15.51 -1.14 10.92
N ASN A 82 -14.33 -0.78 10.41
CA ASN A 82 -13.04 -0.81 11.08
C ASN A 82 -12.05 0.12 10.36
N VAL A 83 -11.43 1.01 11.12
CA VAL A 83 -10.41 1.97 10.69
C VAL A 83 -9.03 1.32 10.67
N VAL A 84 -8.24 1.56 9.62
CA VAL A 84 -6.85 1.09 9.53
C VAL A 84 -5.91 2.27 9.26
N MET A 85 -4.84 2.40 10.05
CA MET A 85 -3.81 3.43 9.89
C MET A 85 -2.54 2.79 9.32
N ALA A 86 -1.93 3.43 8.31
CA ALA A 86 -0.70 2.94 7.70
C ALA A 86 0.38 4.05 7.60
N LEU A 87 1.63 3.64 7.75
CA LEU A 87 2.84 4.46 7.65
C LEU A 87 3.78 3.79 6.64
N TYR A 88 4.35 4.57 5.71
CA TYR A 88 5.38 4.08 4.78
C TYR A 88 6.47 5.13 4.60
N THR A 89 7.66 4.63 4.27
CA THR A 89 8.83 5.40 3.88
C THR A 89 8.84 5.60 2.36
N LYS A 90 9.23 6.79 1.92
CA LYS A 90 9.38 7.14 0.51
C LYS A 90 10.81 6.92 0.04
N ARG A 91 10.96 6.69 -1.27
CA ARG A 91 12.26 6.74 -1.94
C ARG A 91 12.72 8.20 -1.99
N GLY A 92 13.83 8.52 -1.33
CA GLY A 92 14.51 9.80 -1.48
C GLY A 92 15.27 9.88 -2.82
N ASP A 93 15.37 11.08 -3.37
CA ASP A 93 16.13 11.44 -4.58
C ASP A 93 17.60 10.97 -4.53
#